data_AF-A0ABD6XAU3-F1
#
_entry.id   AF-A0ABD6XAU3-F1
#
_cell.length_a   1.000
_cell.length_b   1.000
_cell.length_c   1.000
_cell.angle_alpha   90.00
_cell.angle_beta   90.00
_cell.angle_gamma   90.00
#
_symmetry.space_group_name_H-M   'P 1'
#
loop_
_entity.id
_entity.type
_entity.pdbx_description
1 polymer ?
#
loop_
_entity_poly.entity_id
_entity_poly.type
_entity_poly.pdbx_seq_one_letter_code
_entity_poly.pdbx_strand_id
1 'polypeptide(L)'
;MEEFKEAYYDGERPLYGLQDAHLVNTTFGKGESPLKETANLTLDGVLFTWKYPLWYSDHIKVTNTIFEEMSRSGIWYTNDIEITDSTIQAPKEFRRCDGIVLNNVHFTNAAETMWNCKNIKMKNVYATGDYLGMNSENIYVDHLDLVGNYVFDGAKNVEVHNSRLVSKDAFWNCENVTIYDSKISGEYLAWNTKNITFINCTIESDQGLCYVDHLTIKNCRALRTDLAFELCTNIDAELKGTIMSIKNPISGKITVDHADEIIMDNPKIDPSKIQIIQRK
;
A
#
# COMPACT_ATOMS: atom_id res chain seq x y z
N MET A 1 -0.23 12.56 -33.44
CA MET A 1 0.45 11.57 -32.59
C MET A 1 1.51 10.90 -33.43
N GLU A 2 2.78 11.15 -33.10
CA GLU A 2 3.95 10.54 -33.76
C GLU A 2 4.11 9.09 -33.30
N GLU A 3 4.66 8.21 -34.14
CA GLU A 3 4.78 6.78 -33.82
C GLU A 3 6.23 6.30 -33.97
N PHE A 4 6.75 5.63 -32.94
CA PHE A 4 8.06 5.01 -32.90
C PHE A 4 7.89 3.51 -32.72
N LYS A 5 8.42 2.70 -33.64
CA LYS A 5 8.23 1.24 -33.65
C LYS A 5 9.56 0.53 -33.66
N GLU A 6 9.68 -0.50 -32.82
CA GLU A 6 10.83 -1.43 -32.79
C GLU A 6 12.18 -0.70 -32.66
N ALA A 7 12.15 0.47 -32.01
CA ALA A 7 13.31 1.33 -31.88
C ALA A 7 14.19 0.89 -30.71
N TYR A 8 15.47 1.27 -30.80
CA TYR A 8 16.42 1.13 -29.72
C TYR A 8 17.09 2.48 -29.46
N TYR A 9 17.07 2.91 -28.20
CA TYR A 9 17.70 4.15 -27.76
C TYR A 9 18.65 3.90 -26.60
N ASP A 10 19.82 4.53 -26.64
CA ASP A 10 20.78 4.58 -25.56
C ASP A 10 21.22 6.03 -25.28
N GLY A 11 22.09 6.21 -24.28
CA GLY A 11 22.62 7.52 -23.93
C GLY A 11 21.70 8.37 -23.03
N GLU A 12 22.12 9.60 -22.75
CA GLU A 12 21.38 10.51 -21.88
C GLU A 12 20.22 11.18 -22.62
N ARG A 13 19.00 10.95 -22.13
CA ARG A 13 17.75 11.59 -22.60
C ARG A 13 17.49 11.54 -24.11
N PRO A 14 17.54 10.36 -24.76
CA PRO A 14 17.31 10.20 -26.19
C PRO A 14 16.01 10.82 -26.73
N LEU A 15 14.92 10.84 -25.93
CA LEU A 15 13.62 11.39 -26.31
C LEU A 15 13.17 12.49 -25.33
N TYR A 16 14.11 13.31 -24.88
CA TYR A 16 13.83 14.47 -24.04
C TYR A 16 12.75 15.36 -24.66
N GLY A 17 11.76 15.77 -23.85
CA GLY A 17 10.76 16.73 -24.29
C GLY A 17 9.75 16.18 -25.30
N LEU A 18 9.72 14.87 -25.55
CA LEU A 18 8.77 14.25 -26.48
C LEU A 18 7.33 14.47 -26.02
N GLN A 19 6.46 14.77 -26.98
CA GLN A 19 5.04 15.06 -26.76
C GLN A 19 4.21 14.30 -27.80
N ASP A 20 2.99 13.92 -27.43
CA ASP A 20 1.97 13.36 -28.33
C ASP A 20 2.51 12.19 -29.18
N ALA A 21 3.03 11.15 -28.53
CA ALA A 21 3.68 10.04 -29.21
C ALA A 21 3.23 8.65 -28.74
N HIS A 22 3.34 7.68 -29.64
CA HIS A 22 3.08 6.28 -29.42
C HIS A 22 4.36 5.47 -29.66
N LEU A 23 4.90 4.87 -28.61
CA LEU A 23 6.10 4.04 -28.69
C LEU A 23 5.69 2.57 -28.58
N VAL A 24 6.00 1.79 -29.60
CA VAL A 24 5.63 0.38 -29.72
C VAL A 24 6.87 -0.48 -29.80
N ASN A 25 6.96 -1.51 -28.96
CA ASN A 25 8.07 -2.48 -28.94
C ASN A 25 9.46 -1.81 -28.89
N THR A 26 9.57 -0.69 -28.19
CA THR A 26 10.80 0.10 -28.10
C THR A 26 11.62 -0.33 -26.89
N THR A 27 12.94 -0.44 -27.06
CA THR A 27 13.87 -0.71 -25.96
C THR A 27 14.67 0.54 -25.63
N PHE A 28 14.63 0.97 -24.38
CA PHE A 28 15.55 1.95 -23.82
C PHE A 28 16.66 1.20 -23.10
N GLY A 29 17.82 1.15 -23.76
CA GLY A 29 19.04 0.52 -23.30
C GLY A 29 19.78 1.34 -22.25
N LYS A 30 21.11 1.20 -22.24
CA LYS A 30 21.96 1.89 -21.26
C LYS A 30 21.94 3.41 -21.46
N GLY A 31 21.35 4.13 -20.52
CA GLY A 31 21.17 5.57 -20.62
C GLY A 31 20.24 6.09 -19.54
N GLU A 32 20.44 7.30 -19.05
CA GLU A 32 19.62 7.87 -17.98
C GLU A 32 18.55 8.80 -18.54
N SER A 33 17.36 8.78 -17.94
CA SER A 33 16.26 9.74 -18.21
C SER A 33 15.72 9.74 -19.65
N PRO A 34 15.40 8.58 -20.26
CA PRO A 34 15.01 8.52 -21.67
C PRO A 34 13.77 9.36 -22.03
N LEU A 35 12.75 9.36 -21.17
CA LEU A 35 11.51 10.13 -21.35
C LEU A 35 11.37 11.15 -20.23
N LYS A 36 12.20 12.19 -20.29
CA LYS A 36 12.17 13.29 -19.33
C LYS A 36 11.49 14.53 -19.93
N GLU A 37 10.66 15.21 -19.12
CA GLU A 37 9.87 16.40 -19.53
C GLU A 37 8.89 16.09 -20.67
N THR A 38 8.19 14.96 -20.57
CA THR A 38 7.33 14.44 -21.66
C THR A 38 5.85 14.51 -21.34
N ALA A 39 4.97 14.50 -22.34
CA ALA A 39 3.55 14.32 -22.09
C ALA A 39 2.78 13.66 -23.23
N ASN A 40 1.57 13.18 -22.92
CA ASN A 40 0.66 12.53 -23.85
C ASN A 40 1.32 11.34 -24.57
N LEU A 41 1.95 10.45 -23.79
CA LEU A 41 2.64 9.29 -24.33
C LEU A 41 1.81 8.02 -24.15
N THR A 42 1.78 7.19 -25.19
CA THR A 42 1.36 5.79 -25.09
C THR A 42 2.58 4.90 -25.30
N LEU A 43 2.85 4.01 -24.35
CA LEU A 43 3.97 3.07 -24.35
C LEU A 43 3.40 1.65 -24.37
N ASP A 44 3.63 0.91 -25.46
CA ASP A 44 3.13 -0.45 -25.65
C ASP A 44 4.28 -1.40 -25.96
N GLY A 45 4.46 -2.44 -25.15
CA GLY A 45 5.55 -3.40 -25.34
C GLY A 45 6.94 -2.81 -25.09
N VAL A 46 7.04 -1.73 -24.30
CA VAL A 46 8.31 -1.05 -24.05
C VAL A 46 9.16 -1.83 -23.04
N LEU A 47 10.48 -1.79 -23.21
CA LEU A 47 11.45 -2.34 -22.28
C LEU A 47 12.35 -1.21 -21.75
N PHE A 48 12.31 -0.99 -20.45
CA PHE A 48 13.23 -0.08 -19.77
C PHE A 48 14.31 -0.88 -19.04
N THR A 49 15.56 -0.75 -19.47
CA THR A 49 16.69 -1.50 -18.88
C THR A 49 17.56 -0.63 -17.97
N TRP A 50 17.29 0.68 -17.87
CA TRP A 50 18.13 1.63 -17.15
C TRP A 50 17.36 2.78 -16.51
N LYS A 51 18.06 3.56 -15.66
CA LYS A 51 17.47 4.45 -14.64
C LYS A 51 16.62 5.59 -15.20
N TYR A 52 15.71 6.03 -14.35
CA TYR A 52 14.86 7.20 -14.54
C TYR A 52 13.98 7.17 -15.81
N PRO A 53 13.32 6.06 -16.20
CA PRO A 53 12.46 5.99 -17.38
C PRO A 53 11.57 7.21 -17.64
N LEU A 54 10.80 7.63 -16.64
CA LEU A 54 9.79 8.68 -16.74
C LEU A 54 10.03 9.72 -15.64
N TRP A 55 10.43 10.93 -16.03
CA TRP A 55 10.79 11.97 -15.08
C TRP A 55 10.17 13.31 -15.51
N TYR A 56 9.38 13.95 -14.63
CA TYR A 56 8.57 15.13 -14.99
C TYR A 56 7.72 14.84 -16.23
N SER A 57 6.74 13.94 -16.11
CA SER A 57 5.91 13.55 -17.25
C SER A 57 4.42 13.65 -16.93
N ASP A 58 3.58 13.76 -17.96
CA ASP A 58 2.15 14.01 -17.78
C ASP A 58 1.31 13.21 -18.79
N HIS A 59 0.19 12.64 -18.37
CA HIS A 59 -0.72 11.86 -19.24
C HIS A 59 0.00 10.70 -19.96
N ILE A 60 0.40 9.69 -19.19
CA ILE A 60 1.19 8.55 -19.66
C ILE A 60 0.37 7.26 -19.58
N LYS A 61 0.27 6.52 -20.68
CA LYS A 61 -0.32 5.19 -20.73
C LYS A 61 0.74 4.16 -21.03
N VAL A 62 0.81 3.12 -20.20
CA VAL A 62 1.81 2.06 -20.30
C VAL A 62 1.09 0.71 -20.32
N THR A 63 1.39 -0.12 -21.32
CA THR A 63 0.82 -1.46 -21.46
C THR A 63 1.90 -2.47 -21.82
N ASN A 64 1.78 -3.70 -21.31
CA ASN A 64 2.65 -4.82 -21.69
C ASN A 64 4.15 -4.50 -21.58
N THR A 65 4.54 -3.78 -20.53
CA THR A 65 5.88 -3.19 -20.39
C THR A 65 6.65 -3.89 -19.28
N ILE A 66 7.98 -3.93 -19.44
CA ILE A 66 8.89 -4.43 -18.41
C ILE A 66 9.82 -3.29 -17.97
N PHE A 67 9.87 -3.08 -16.67
CA PHE A 67 10.86 -2.26 -15.99
C PHE A 67 11.86 -3.20 -15.32
N GLU A 68 13.04 -3.38 -15.93
CA GLU A 68 14.07 -4.27 -15.37
C GLU A 68 14.68 -3.69 -14.08
N GLU A 69 15.40 -4.51 -13.32
CA GLU A 69 15.96 -4.14 -12.01
C GLU A 69 16.72 -2.79 -12.00
N MET A 70 17.45 -2.50 -13.08
CA MET A 70 18.25 -1.28 -13.21
C MET A 70 17.45 -0.05 -13.62
N SER A 71 16.17 -0.18 -13.99
CA SER A 71 15.30 0.95 -14.28
C SER A 71 14.74 1.66 -13.05
N ARG A 72 15.47 1.54 -11.93
CA ARG A 72 15.16 2.13 -10.62
C ARG A 72 15.12 3.64 -10.60
N SER A 73 14.51 4.14 -9.53
CA SER A 73 14.17 5.55 -9.36
C SER A 73 13.34 6.02 -10.55
N GLY A 74 12.46 5.15 -11.05
CA GLY A 74 12.14 5.19 -12.46
C GLY A 74 11.07 6.19 -12.85
N ILE A 75 10.00 6.29 -12.07
CA ILE A 75 8.86 7.17 -12.34
C ILE A 75 8.76 8.27 -11.27
N TRP A 76 9.15 9.49 -11.58
CA TRP A 76 9.28 10.60 -10.62
C TRP A 76 8.56 11.86 -11.11
N TYR A 77 7.86 12.55 -10.21
CA TYR A 77 7.14 13.80 -10.51
C TYR A 77 6.24 13.69 -11.74
N THR A 78 5.63 12.52 -11.92
CA THR A 78 4.80 12.19 -13.07
C THR A 78 3.34 12.22 -12.65
N ASN A 79 2.50 12.90 -13.42
CA ASN A 79 1.06 12.97 -13.15
C ASN A 79 0.26 12.22 -14.21
N ASP A 80 -0.88 11.68 -13.79
CA ASP A 80 -1.80 10.92 -14.63
C ASP A 80 -1.09 9.81 -15.41
N ILE A 81 -0.70 8.76 -14.69
CA ILE A 81 -0.06 7.58 -15.26
C ILE A 81 -0.92 6.34 -15.04
N GLU A 82 -1.20 5.64 -16.13
CA GLU A 82 -1.88 4.35 -16.13
C GLU A 82 -0.91 3.26 -16.59
N ILE A 83 -0.72 2.21 -15.78
CA ILE A 83 0.10 1.04 -16.12
C ILE A 83 -0.76 -0.22 -16.06
N THR A 84 -0.81 -0.95 -17.17
CA THR A 84 -1.58 -2.19 -17.31
C THR A 84 -0.71 -3.35 -17.79
N ASP A 85 -1.00 -4.56 -17.32
CA ASP A 85 -0.40 -5.83 -17.78
C ASP A 85 1.14 -5.80 -17.82
N SER A 86 1.77 -5.32 -16.75
CA SER A 86 3.20 -4.99 -16.74
C SER A 86 3.93 -5.59 -15.54
N THR A 87 5.23 -5.84 -15.71
CA THR A 87 6.11 -6.32 -14.65
C THR A 87 7.15 -5.26 -14.30
N ILE A 88 7.26 -4.96 -13.02
CA ILE A 88 8.20 -3.98 -12.48
C ILE A 88 9.15 -4.69 -11.53
N GLN A 89 10.39 -4.88 -11.99
CA GLN A 89 11.47 -5.46 -11.18
C GLN A 89 12.23 -4.39 -10.40
N ALA A 90 12.22 -3.16 -10.89
CA ALA A 90 12.93 -2.06 -10.30
C ALA A 90 12.43 -1.76 -8.86
N PRO A 91 13.32 -1.69 -7.85
CA PRO A 91 12.94 -1.60 -6.44
C PRO A 91 12.33 -0.25 -6.01
N LYS A 92 12.42 0.78 -6.86
CA LYS A 92 12.18 2.18 -6.48
C LYS A 92 11.35 2.91 -7.53
N GLU A 93 10.05 2.66 -7.55
CA GLU A 93 9.15 3.28 -8.51
C GLU A 93 8.16 4.25 -7.88
N PHE A 94 7.72 5.25 -8.63
CA PHE A 94 6.75 6.27 -8.18
C PHE A 94 7.25 7.08 -6.98
N ARG A 95 7.75 8.28 -7.27
CA ARG A 95 8.11 9.28 -6.25
C ARG A 95 7.41 10.59 -6.54
N ARG A 96 6.61 11.06 -5.57
CA ARG A 96 5.91 12.35 -5.67
C ARG A 96 5.06 12.46 -6.95
N CYS A 97 4.37 11.38 -7.28
CA CYS A 97 3.46 11.29 -8.41
C CYS A 97 2.02 11.57 -7.95
N ASP A 98 1.17 11.98 -8.88
CA ASP A 98 -0.26 12.23 -8.65
C ASP A 98 -1.09 11.55 -9.75
N GLY A 99 -2.13 10.79 -9.37
CA GLY A 99 -2.99 10.12 -10.35
C GLY A 99 -2.30 8.87 -10.91
N ILE A 100 -2.06 7.89 -10.05
CA ILE A 100 -1.48 6.60 -10.45
C ILE A 100 -2.61 5.57 -10.57
N VAL A 101 -2.72 4.92 -11.72
CA VAL A 101 -3.65 3.81 -11.95
C VAL A 101 -2.86 2.56 -12.35
N LEU A 102 -2.97 1.50 -11.55
CA LEU A 102 -2.30 0.22 -11.78
C LEU A 102 -3.35 -0.88 -11.94
N ASN A 103 -3.28 -1.63 -13.03
CA ASN A 103 -4.17 -2.75 -13.30
C ASN A 103 -3.39 -3.98 -13.79
N ASN A 104 -3.48 -5.10 -13.07
CA ASN A 104 -2.70 -6.31 -13.38
C ASN A 104 -1.19 -6.02 -13.46
N VAL A 105 -0.63 -5.51 -12.37
CA VAL A 105 0.79 -5.15 -12.26
C VAL A 105 1.50 -6.01 -11.24
N HIS A 106 2.68 -6.50 -11.61
CA HIS A 106 3.53 -7.31 -10.74
C HIS A 106 4.79 -6.52 -10.35
N PHE A 107 4.87 -6.09 -9.09
CA PHE A 107 6.11 -5.60 -8.48
C PHE A 107 6.88 -6.77 -7.85
N THR A 108 7.95 -7.22 -8.50
CA THR A 108 8.79 -8.28 -7.90
C THR A 108 9.68 -7.74 -6.78
N ASN A 109 9.90 -6.41 -6.76
CA ASN A 109 10.58 -5.70 -5.68
C ASN A 109 10.00 -4.29 -5.54
N ALA A 110 9.43 -3.99 -4.38
CA ALA A 110 8.70 -2.75 -4.12
C ALA A 110 9.31 -1.90 -2.98
N ALA A 111 10.55 -2.17 -2.57
CA ALA A 111 11.19 -1.66 -1.35
C ALA A 111 11.13 -0.12 -1.12
N GLU A 112 11.01 0.70 -2.18
CA GLU A 112 10.79 2.14 -2.04
C GLU A 112 9.77 2.68 -3.06
N THR A 113 8.63 2.00 -3.16
CA THR A 113 7.64 2.25 -4.20
C THR A 113 6.43 3.05 -3.73
N MET A 114 5.99 4.03 -4.54
CA MET A 114 4.86 4.93 -4.28
C MET A 114 5.02 5.76 -3.01
N TRP A 115 6.17 6.43 -2.85
CA TRP A 115 6.39 7.30 -1.70
C TRP A 115 5.94 8.73 -1.96
N ASN A 116 5.21 9.32 -1.02
CA ASN A 116 4.72 10.70 -1.07
C ASN A 116 3.87 10.99 -2.32
N CYS A 117 3.09 10.00 -2.77
CA CYS A 117 2.24 10.08 -3.95
C CYS A 117 0.78 10.38 -3.55
N LYS A 118 -0.04 10.77 -4.53
CA LYS A 118 -1.44 11.11 -4.34
C LYS A 118 -2.33 10.43 -5.35
N ASN A 119 -3.58 10.18 -4.97
CA ASN A 119 -4.64 9.68 -5.86
C ASN A 119 -4.21 8.39 -6.57
N ILE A 120 -4.06 7.33 -5.79
CA ILE A 120 -3.53 6.03 -6.22
C ILE A 120 -4.69 5.05 -6.33
N LYS A 121 -4.81 4.35 -7.45
CA LYS A 121 -5.75 3.25 -7.66
C LYS A 121 -4.99 2.00 -8.08
N MET A 122 -5.20 0.91 -7.34
CA MET A 122 -4.58 -0.39 -7.62
C MET A 122 -5.65 -1.44 -7.76
N LYS A 123 -5.58 -2.21 -8.86
CA LYS A 123 -6.43 -3.37 -9.09
C LYS A 123 -5.61 -4.57 -9.55
N ASN A 124 -5.81 -5.72 -8.91
CA ASN A 124 -5.08 -6.96 -9.21
C ASN A 124 -3.56 -6.74 -9.21
N VAL A 125 -3.02 -6.33 -8.07
CA VAL A 125 -1.59 -6.03 -7.92
C VAL A 125 -0.94 -7.11 -7.05
N TYR A 126 0.20 -7.62 -7.50
CA TYR A 126 1.10 -8.40 -6.66
C TYR A 126 2.33 -7.56 -6.33
N ALA A 127 2.72 -7.52 -5.06
CA ALA A 127 3.89 -6.77 -4.63
C ALA A 127 4.70 -7.54 -3.57
N THR A 128 6.01 -7.64 -3.81
CA THR A 128 6.98 -8.04 -2.78
C THR A 128 7.88 -6.87 -2.45
N GLY A 129 7.99 -6.47 -1.19
CA GLY A 129 8.90 -5.41 -0.75
C GLY A 129 8.35 -4.53 0.36
N ASP A 130 9.24 -3.77 0.97
CA ASP A 130 8.93 -2.93 2.12
C ASP A 130 8.43 -1.53 1.72
N TYR A 131 7.75 -0.84 2.64
CA TYR A 131 7.35 0.57 2.53
C TYR A 131 6.50 0.93 1.30
N LEU A 132 5.76 -0.03 0.74
CA LEU A 132 4.84 0.25 -0.36
C LEU A 132 3.84 1.33 0.06
N GLY A 133 3.80 2.45 -0.66
CA GLY A 133 2.82 3.51 -0.43
C GLY A 133 3.14 4.45 0.74
N MET A 134 4.38 4.51 1.21
CA MET A 134 4.76 5.35 2.37
C MET A 134 4.42 6.84 2.17
N ASN A 135 3.81 7.47 3.18
CA ASN A 135 3.40 8.88 3.22
C ASN A 135 2.51 9.31 2.04
N SER A 136 1.80 8.38 1.40
CA SER A 136 0.91 8.66 0.28
C SER A 136 -0.53 8.89 0.75
N GLU A 137 -1.33 9.56 -0.08
CA GLU A 137 -2.71 9.89 0.27
C GLU A 137 -3.72 9.60 -0.86
N ASN A 138 -4.97 9.34 -0.46
CA ASN A 138 -6.09 8.99 -1.34
C ASN A 138 -5.79 7.71 -2.14
N ILE A 139 -5.73 6.59 -1.42
CA ILE A 139 -5.34 5.29 -1.95
C ILE A 139 -6.56 4.37 -1.99
N TYR A 140 -6.87 3.83 -3.16
CA TYR A 140 -7.87 2.79 -3.34
C TYR A 140 -7.21 1.52 -3.86
N VAL A 141 -7.51 0.39 -3.22
CA VAL A 141 -6.92 -0.91 -3.51
C VAL A 141 -8.02 -1.97 -3.60
N ASP A 142 -8.01 -2.74 -4.68
CA ASP A 142 -8.86 -3.91 -4.87
C ASP A 142 -8.03 -5.09 -5.38
N HIS A 143 -8.00 -6.19 -4.63
CA HIS A 143 -7.17 -7.37 -4.90
C HIS A 143 -5.66 -7.08 -4.93
N LEU A 144 -5.10 -6.67 -3.78
CA LEU A 144 -3.65 -6.65 -3.54
C LEU A 144 -3.21 -7.95 -2.85
N ASP A 145 -2.18 -8.60 -3.38
CA ASP A 145 -1.45 -9.68 -2.72
C ASP A 145 -0.03 -9.19 -2.41
N LEU A 146 0.27 -9.00 -1.12
CA LEU A 146 1.48 -8.34 -0.66
C LEU A 146 2.26 -9.18 0.33
N VAL A 147 3.59 -9.25 0.12
CA VAL A 147 4.58 -9.78 1.06
C VAL A 147 5.67 -8.74 1.29
N GLY A 148 5.77 -8.19 2.49
CA GLY A 148 6.78 -7.19 2.83
C GLY A 148 6.36 -6.36 4.04
N ASN A 149 7.18 -5.42 4.49
CA ASN A 149 6.94 -4.68 5.74
C ASN A 149 6.57 -3.22 5.50
N TYR A 150 6.03 -2.56 6.52
CA TYR A 150 5.66 -1.14 6.53
C TYR A 150 4.73 -0.73 5.40
N VAL A 151 3.81 -1.61 5.00
CA VAL A 151 2.84 -1.29 3.95
C VAL A 151 1.97 -0.11 4.39
N PHE A 152 1.94 0.92 3.57
CA PHE A 152 1.23 2.18 3.80
C PHE A 152 1.65 2.98 5.05
N ASP A 153 2.88 2.84 5.54
CA ASP A 153 3.34 3.66 6.67
C ASP A 153 3.16 5.17 6.41
N GLY A 154 2.50 5.87 7.34
CA GLY A 154 2.20 7.30 7.26
C GLY A 154 1.13 7.69 6.24
N ALA A 155 0.43 6.72 5.64
CA ALA A 155 -0.54 7.00 4.60
C ALA A 155 -1.87 7.58 5.13
N LYS A 156 -2.59 8.30 4.26
CA LYS A 156 -3.87 8.94 4.60
C LYS A 156 -4.98 8.62 3.60
N ASN A 157 -6.20 8.47 4.08
CA ASN A 157 -7.38 8.19 3.25
C ASN A 157 -7.15 6.92 2.40
N VAL A 158 -7.03 5.78 3.07
CA VAL A 158 -6.70 4.49 2.45
C VAL A 158 -7.93 3.57 2.52
N GLU A 159 -8.32 3.03 1.37
CA GLU A 159 -9.43 2.09 1.24
C GLU A 159 -8.95 0.80 0.56
N VAL A 160 -9.09 -0.35 1.23
CA VAL A 160 -8.57 -1.64 0.77
C VAL A 160 -9.68 -2.69 0.72
N HIS A 161 -9.75 -3.43 -0.38
CA HIS A 161 -10.75 -4.47 -0.64
C HIS A 161 -10.09 -5.77 -1.09
N ASN A 162 -10.69 -6.91 -0.72
CA ASN A 162 -10.39 -8.24 -1.28
C ASN A 162 -8.91 -8.62 -1.29
N SER A 163 -8.15 -8.20 -0.28
CA SER A 163 -6.69 -8.24 -0.30
C SER A 163 -6.10 -9.24 0.70
N ARG A 164 -4.85 -9.64 0.43
CA ARG A 164 -4.03 -10.47 1.32
C ARG A 164 -2.73 -9.75 1.61
N LEU A 165 -2.47 -9.49 2.90
CA LEU A 165 -1.28 -8.77 3.34
C LEU A 165 -0.51 -9.65 4.32
N VAL A 166 0.73 -10.01 3.97
CA VAL A 166 1.72 -10.57 4.90
C VAL A 166 2.74 -9.48 5.16
N SER A 167 2.66 -8.89 6.34
CA SER A 167 3.47 -7.74 6.69
C SER A 167 3.68 -7.65 8.18
N LYS A 168 4.95 -7.64 8.63
CA LYS A 168 5.24 -7.41 10.05
C LYS A 168 4.56 -6.13 10.52
N ASP A 169 4.66 -5.08 9.71
CA ASP A 169 4.22 -3.72 9.98
C ASP A 169 3.24 -3.27 8.91
N ALA A 170 1.96 -3.13 9.22
CA ALA A 170 0.96 -2.67 8.25
C ALA A 170 0.18 -1.50 8.81
N PHE A 171 -0.02 -0.47 7.99
CA PHE A 171 -0.79 0.73 8.34
C PHE A 171 -0.25 1.45 9.58
N TRP A 172 1.07 1.52 9.75
CA TRP A 172 1.68 2.29 10.84
C TRP A 172 1.48 3.80 10.56
N ASN A 173 1.20 4.61 11.59
CA ASN A 173 1.13 6.08 11.53
C ASN A 173 0.06 6.61 10.56
N CYS A 174 -0.98 5.82 10.30
CA CYS A 174 -1.99 6.17 9.31
C CYS A 174 -3.10 7.07 9.86
N GLU A 175 -3.84 7.69 8.94
CA GLU A 175 -5.08 8.42 9.25
C GLU A 175 -6.17 8.11 8.23
N ASN A 176 -7.39 7.81 8.70
CA ASN A 176 -8.55 7.49 7.85
C ASN A 176 -8.33 6.28 6.96
N VAL A 177 -8.35 5.08 7.55
CA VAL A 177 -8.15 3.82 6.83
C VAL A 177 -9.38 2.94 6.95
N THR A 178 -9.85 2.36 5.85
CA THR A 178 -10.91 1.34 5.87
C THR A 178 -10.51 0.11 5.07
N ILE A 179 -10.64 -1.06 5.68
CA ILE A 179 -10.31 -2.35 5.07
C ILE A 179 -11.53 -3.26 5.06
N TYR A 180 -11.81 -3.84 3.90
CA TYR A 180 -12.94 -4.73 3.64
C TYR A 180 -12.45 -6.10 3.16
N ASP A 181 -13.14 -7.15 3.61
CA ASP A 181 -13.10 -8.50 3.01
C ASP A 181 -11.66 -9.03 2.76
N SER A 182 -10.75 -8.73 3.69
CA SER A 182 -9.31 -8.97 3.53
C SER A 182 -8.73 -9.88 4.61
N LYS A 183 -7.59 -10.51 4.30
CA LYS A 183 -6.79 -11.27 5.27
C LYS A 183 -5.47 -10.56 5.53
N ILE A 184 -5.15 -10.37 6.81
CA ILE A 184 -3.94 -9.67 7.25
C ILE A 184 -3.21 -10.58 8.24
N SER A 185 -1.91 -10.75 8.03
CA SER A 185 -1.01 -11.48 8.91
C SER A 185 0.24 -10.65 9.18
N GLY A 186 0.54 -10.39 10.44
CA GLY A 186 1.63 -9.49 10.83
C GLY A 186 1.99 -9.53 12.31
N GLU A 187 2.72 -8.51 12.75
CA GLU A 187 2.99 -8.25 14.17
C GLU A 187 2.32 -6.91 14.55
N TYR A 188 2.92 -5.80 14.16
CA TYR A 188 2.54 -4.45 14.62
C TYR A 188 1.48 -3.80 13.69
N LEU A 189 0.33 -4.44 13.54
CA LEU A 189 -0.79 -3.92 12.74
C LEU A 189 -1.32 -2.59 13.32
N ALA A 190 -1.45 -1.58 12.45
CA ALA A 190 -2.12 -0.31 12.71
C ALA A 190 -1.56 0.54 13.85
N TRP A 191 -0.27 0.39 14.19
CA TRP A 191 0.32 1.15 15.28
C TRP A 191 0.24 2.66 15.06
N ASN A 192 -0.07 3.42 16.13
CA ASN A 192 -0.14 4.89 16.11
C ASN A 192 -1.11 5.46 15.05
N THR A 193 -2.19 4.74 14.76
CA THR A 193 -3.15 5.11 13.72
C THR A 193 -4.35 5.84 14.28
N LYS A 194 -4.94 6.75 13.49
CA LYS A 194 -6.19 7.43 13.80
C LYS A 194 -7.28 7.11 12.79
N ASN A 195 -8.49 6.81 13.27
CA ASN A 195 -9.66 6.52 12.46
C ASN A 195 -9.40 5.35 11.49
N ILE A 196 -9.37 4.13 12.03
CA ILE A 196 -9.21 2.91 11.23
C ILE A 196 -10.39 1.97 11.44
N THR A 197 -10.91 1.45 10.33
CA THR A 197 -12.07 0.57 10.29
C THR A 197 -11.74 -0.74 9.57
N PHE A 198 -12.06 -1.86 10.20
CA PHE A 198 -12.00 -3.19 9.58
C PHE A 198 -13.40 -3.79 9.46
N ILE A 199 -13.75 -4.28 8.28
CA ILE A 199 -15.05 -4.90 7.98
C ILE A 199 -14.82 -6.24 7.30
N ASN A 200 -15.42 -7.32 7.84
CA ASN A 200 -15.34 -8.68 7.28
C ASN A 200 -13.91 -9.23 7.11
N CYS A 201 -12.96 -8.77 7.93
CA CYS A 201 -11.55 -9.17 7.81
C CYS A 201 -11.21 -10.38 8.68
N THR A 202 -10.14 -11.09 8.30
CA THR A 202 -9.44 -12.04 9.18
C THR A 202 -8.08 -11.48 9.52
N ILE A 203 -7.79 -11.34 10.80
CA ILE A 203 -6.60 -10.68 11.33
C ILE A 203 -5.82 -11.68 12.18
N GLU A 204 -4.52 -11.78 11.93
CA GLU A 204 -3.56 -12.50 12.76
C GLU A 204 -2.37 -11.58 13.02
N SER A 205 -2.12 -11.25 14.30
CA SER A 205 -1.22 -10.16 14.66
C SER A 205 -0.62 -10.33 16.06
N ASP A 206 0.70 -10.30 16.18
CA ASP A 206 1.38 -10.21 17.48
C ASP A 206 1.52 -8.74 17.91
N GLN A 207 0.92 -8.33 19.04
CA GLN A 207 0.84 -6.92 19.44
C GLN A 207 0.18 -6.01 18.37
N GLY A 208 -0.89 -6.48 17.75
CA GLY A 208 -1.64 -5.67 16.78
C GLY A 208 -2.55 -4.62 17.43
N LEU A 209 -2.89 -3.57 16.68
CA LEU A 209 -3.87 -2.55 17.07
C LEU A 209 -3.46 -1.79 18.33
N CYS A 210 -2.24 -1.26 18.39
CA CYS A 210 -1.75 -0.50 19.54
C CYS A 210 -1.70 1.01 19.26
N TYR A 211 -1.98 1.82 20.27
CA TYR A 211 -1.97 3.29 20.22
C TYR A 211 -2.95 3.86 19.18
N VAL A 212 -4.03 3.14 18.90
CA VAL A 212 -5.05 3.55 17.93
C VAL A 212 -6.10 4.45 18.57
N ASP A 213 -6.40 5.58 17.94
CA ASP A 213 -7.54 6.43 18.30
C ASP A 213 -8.66 6.29 17.26
N HIS A 214 -9.90 6.04 17.70
CA HIS A 214 -11.05 5.74 16.85
C HIS A 214 -10.86 4.45 16.02
N LEU A 215 -10.89 3.31 16.70
CA LEU A 215 -10.82 1.98 16.09
C LEU A 215 -12.21 1.38 15.95
N THR A 216 -12.62 1.04 14.72
CA THR A 216 -13.86 0.30 14.45
C THR A 216 -13.53 -1.08 13.87
N ILE A 217 -14.14 -2.13 14.41
CA ILE A 217 -14.02 -3.49 13.87
C ILE A 217 -15.41 -4.10 13.78
N LYS A 218 -15.81 -4.55 12.59
CA LYS A 218 -17.15 -5.14 12.35
C LYS A 218 -17.02 -6.46 11.62
N ASN A 219 -17.69 -7.49 12.16
CA ASN A 219 -17.75 -8.82 11.56
C ASN A 219 -16.37 -9.41 11.22
N CYS A 220 -15.33 -9.09 12.01
CA CYS A 220 -13.99 -9.62 11.77
C CYS A 220 -13.70 -10.84 12.65
N ARG A 221 -12.68 -11.60 12.29
CA ARG A 221 -12.14 -12.69 13.12
C ARG A 221 -10.70 -12.37 13.49
N ALA A 222 -10.38 -12.48 14.78
CA ALA A 222 -9.00 -12.49 15.25
C ALA A 222 -8.55 -13.96 15.36
N LEU A 223 -7.37 -14.26 14.83
CA LEU A 223 -6.70 -15.55 14.96
C LEU A 223 -5.35 -15.30 15.60
N ARG A 224 -4.97 -16.09 16.61
CA ARG A 224 -3.62 -16.06 17.19
C ARG A 224 -3.11 -14.64 17.48
N THR A 225 -3.99 -13.77 17.96
CA THR A 225 -3.70 -12.34 18.13
C THR A 225 -3.52 -12.05 19.61
N ASP A 226 -2.34 -11.58 19.99
CA ASP A 226 -1.97 -11.29 21.37
C ASP A 226 -1.67 -9.80 21.58
N LEU A 227 -1.67 -9.40 22.86
CA LEU A 227 -1.29 -8.08 23.35
C LEU A 227 -1.97 -6.93 22.62
N ALA A 228 -3.19 -7.17 22.11
CA ALA A 228 -3.87 -6.25 21.24
C ALA A 228 -4.58 -5.14 22.02
N PHE A 229 -4.89 -4.05 21.32
CA PHE A 229 -5.61 -2.88 21.84
C PHE A 229 -4.84 -2.03 22.86
N GLU A 230 -3.52 -2.21 22.97
CA GLU A 230 -2.72 -1.46 23.93
C GLU A 230 -2.86 0.04 23.72
N LEU A 231 -3.35 0.72 24.75
CA LEU A 231 -3.50 2.17 24.79
C LEU A 231 -4.40 2.72 23.67
N CYS A 232 -5.39 1.94 23.23
CA CYS A 232 -6.40 2.37 22.26
C CYS A 232 -7.53 3.20 22.89
N THR A 233 -8.00 4.22 22.18
CA THR A 233 -9.14 5.08 22.58
C THR A 233 -10.27 5.03 21.55
N ASN A 234 -11.50 5.29 22.02
CA ASN A 234 -12.69 5.39 21.18
C ASN A 234 -12.91 4.12 20.34
N ILE A 235 -12.79 2.96 20.99
CA ILE A 235 -12.93 1.64 20.36
C ILE A 235 -14.42 1.29 20.17
N ASP A 236 -14.78 0.79 18.99
CA ASP A 236 -16.02 0.07 18.71
C ASP A 236 -15.69 -1.21 17.94
N ALA A 237 -15.34 -2.27 18.68
CA ALA A 237 -14.81 -3.51 18.11
C ALA A 237 -15.73 -4.70 18.36
N GLU A 238 -16.05 -5.41 17.27
CA GLU A 238 -16.73 -6.69 17.28
C GLU A 238 -15.90 -7.75 16.53
N LEU A 239 -15.32 -8.68 17.29
CA LEU A 239 -14.51 -9.78 16.81
C LEU A 239 -15.19 -11.13 17.09
N LYS A 240 -15.02 -12.07 16.18
CA LYS A 240 -15.41 -13.49 16.31
C LYS A 240 -14.20 -14.33 16.67
N GLY A 241 -14.43 -15.42 17.39
CA GLY A 241 -13.41 -16.34 17.87
C GLY A 241 -12.73 -15.89 19.17
N THR A 242 -11.69 -16.63 19.53
CA THR A 242 -10.86 -16.36 20.70
C THR A 242 -9.72 -15.43 20.33
N ILE A 243 -9.59 -14.32 21.06
CA ILE A 243 -8.38 -13.49 21.05
C ILE A 243 -7.46 -13.97 22.19
N MET A 244 -6.14 -14.03 21.96
CA MET A 244 -5.23 -14.56 22.97
C MET A 244 -5.08 -13.59 24.15
N SER A 245 -4.86 -12.30 23.88
CA SER A 245 -4.89 -11.31 24.96
C SER A 245 -5.31 -9.93 24.51
N ILE A 246 -6.01 -9.25 25.41
CA ILE A 246 -6.34 -7.82 25.32
C ILE A 246 -5.51 -7.11 26.38
N LYS A 247 -4.76 -6.07 25.98
CA LYS A 247 -3.86 -5.35 26.88
C LYS A 247 -4.25 -3.89 26.97
N ASN A 248 -4.47 -3.41 28.19
CA ASN A 248 -4.54 -1.98 28.54
C ASN A 248 -5.31 -1.06 27.54
N PRO A 249 -6.52 -1.42 27.05
CA PRO A 249 -7.36 -0.48 26.29
C PRO A 249 -7.81 0.70 27.18
N ILE A 250 -7.87 1.91 26.61
CA ILE A 250 -8.21 3.13 27.36
C ILE A 250 -9.70 3.41 27.39
N SER A 251 -10.39 3.33 26.23
CA SER A 251 -11.83 3.62 26.19
C SER A 251 -12.58 2.98 25.01
N GLY A 252 -13.87 2.74 25.21
CA GLY A 252 -14.78 2.26 24.17
C GLY A 252 -15.41 0.91 24.53
N LYS A 253 -15.62 0.08 23.51
CA LYS A 253 -16.26 -1.23 23.64
C LYS A 253 -15.55 -2.27 22.77
N ILE A 254 -15.24 -3.41 23.37
CA ILE A 254 -14.68 -4.60 22.70
C ILE A 254 -15.63 -5.77 22.98
N THR A 255 -16.14 -6.39 21.92
CA THR A 255 -16.95 -7.61 21.98
C THR A 255 -16.22 -8.73 21.27
N VAL A 256 -15.92 -9.81 21.98
CA VAL A 256 -15.24 -11.03 21.48
C VAL A 256 -16.05 -12.26 21.85
N ASP A 257 -15.80 -13.42 21.22
CA ASP A 257 -16.38 -14.67 21.74
C ASP A 257 -15.68 -15.06 23.05
N HIS A 258 -14.35 -15.05 23.05
CA HIS A 258 -13.54 -15.29 24.24
C HIS A 258 -12.23 -14.50 24.18
N ALA A 259 -11.69 -14.14 25.35
CA ALA A 259 -10.32 -13.67 25.50
C ALA A 259 -9.59 -14.57 26.51
N ASP A 260 -8.46 -15.18 26.12
CA ASP A 260 -7.73 -16.07 27.04
C ASP A 260 -7.13 -15.27 28.21
N GLU A 261 -6.66 -14.05 27.95
CA GLU A 261 -6.15 -13.14 28.96
C GLU A 261 -6.63 -11.68 28.76
N ILE A 262 -6.93 -11.00 29.85
CA ILE A 262 -7.20 -9.56 29.87
C ILE A 262 -6.20 -8.92 30.83
N ILE A 263 -5.29 -8.11 30.30
CA ILE A 263 -4.18 -7.48 31.02
C ILE A 263 -4.54 -6.01 31.26
N MET A 264 -4.77 -5.65 32.53
CA MET A 264 -5.09 -4.28 32.97
C MET A 264 -4.12 -3.84 34.09
N ASP A 265 -2.83 -3.85 33.79
CA ASP A 265 -1.74 -3.60 34.75
C ASP A 265 -1.21 -2.17 34.72
N ASN A 266 -1.70 -1.32 33.80
CA ASN A 266 -1.34 0.09 33.75
C ASN A 266 -2.22 0.92 34.72
N PRO A 267 -1.66 1.46 35.83
CA PRO A 267 -2.44 2.16 36.85
C PRO A 267 -3.00 3.51 36.38
N LYS A 268 -2.61 4.00 35.20
CA LYS A 268 -3.13 5.26 34.63
C LYS A 268 -4.44 5.07 33.87
N ILE A 269 -4.85 3.84 33.62
CA ILE A 269 -6.07 3.52 32.88
C ILE A 269 -7.23 3.46 33.86
N ASP A 270 -8.32 4.15 33.51
CA ASP A 270 -9.59 4.07 34.21
C ASP A 270 -10.44 2.94 33.60
N PRO A 271 -10.59 1.78 34.28
CA PRO A 271 -11.28 0.63 33.70
C PRO A 271 -12.77 0.88 33.44
N SER A 272 -13.37 1.93 34.03
CA SER A 272 -14.78 2.26 33.80
C SER A 272 -15.06 2.81 32.40
N LYS A 273 -14.02 3.26 31.68
CA LYS A 273 -14.14 3.84 30.34
C LYS A 273 -14.13 2.81 29.22
N ILE A 274 -13.83 1.55 29.53
CA ILE A 274 -13.75 0.45 28.57
C ILE A 274 -14.72 -0.66 28.96
N GLN A 275 -15.52 -1.11 28.00
CA GLN A 275 -16.40 -2.25 28.16
C GLN A 275 -15.85 -3.45 27.37
N ILE A 276 -15.44 -4.51 28.05
CA ILE A 276 -15.03 -5.77 27.41
C ILE A 276 -16.14 -6.79 27.64
N ILE A 277 -16.72 -7.30 26.56
CA ILE A 277 -17.82 -8.27 26.56
C ILE A 277 -17.36 -9.55 25.89
N GLN A 278 -17.47 -10.67 26.59
CA GLN A 278 -17.28 -12.01 26.01
C GLN A 278 -18.65 -12.63 25.74
N ARG A 279 -18.88 -13.17 24.52
CA ARG A 279 -20.12 -13.89 24.19
C ARG A 279 -20.16 -15.22 24.95
N LYS A 280 -21.36 -15.64 25.36
CA LYS A 280 -21.58 -16.94 26.02
C LYS A 280 -21.64 -18.07 25.01
#